data_AF-A0A923CS30-F1
#
_entry.id   AF-A0A923CS30-F1
#
_cell.length_a   1.000
_cell.length_b   1.000
_cell.length_c   1.000
_cell.angle_alpha   90.00
_cell.angle_beta   90.00
_cell.angle_gamma   90.00
#
_symmetry.space_group_name_H-M   'P 1'
#
loop_
_entity.id
_entity.type
_entity.pdbx_description
1 polymer ?
#
loop_
_entity_poly.entity_id
_entity_poly.type
_entity_poly.pdbx_seq_one_letter_code
_entity_poly.pdbx_strand_id
1 'polypeptide(L)'
;MTFFDQIPALIRLFMVFSIVIVCVRKNLSLGNAFFLGAVSMGVFFGLSPWAMGRSMLLSVIFPQTLALSAIVSLILVLSNSMETT
;
A
#
# COMPACT_ATOMS: atom_id res chain seq x y z
N MET A 1 -10.11 14.54 25.50
CA MET A 1 -8.98 13.61 25.31
C MET A 1 -9.33 12.25 25.91
N THR A 2 -9.99 11.33 25.18
CA THR A 2 -10.16 9.91 25.65
C THR A 2 -10.89 8.96 24.68
N PHE A 3 -11.67 9.42 23.68
CA PHE A 3 -12.47 8.48 22.86
C PHE A 3 -11.75 7.88 21.63
N PHE A 4 -10.72 8.54 21.10
CA PHE A 4 -9.96 8.02 19.96
C PHE A 4 -8.75 7.15 20.34
N ASP A 5 -8.32 7.19 21.60
CA ASP A 5 -7.26 6.32 22.14
C ASP A 5 -7.78 4.95 22.58
N GLN A 6 -9.07 4.87 22.92
CA GLN A 6 -9.72 3.63 23.32
C GLN A 6 -10.17 2.75 22.17
N ILE A 7 -10.10 3.22 20.92
CA ILE A 7 -10.35 2.37 19.76
C ILE A 7 -9.03 1.70 19.41
N PRO A 8 -8.86 0.38 19.66
CA PRO A 8 -7.69 -0.36 19.22
C PRO A 8 -7.29 0.02 17.79
N ALA A 9 -6.00 0.28 17.60
CA ALA A 9 -5.38 0.39 16.27
C ALA A 9 -5.88 -0.70 15.30
N LEU A 10 -6.13 -1.89 15.85
CA LEU A 10 -6.69 -3.04 15.16
C LEU A 10 -8.08 -2.81 14.54
N ILE A 11 -8.97 -2.07 15.22
CA ILE A 11 -10.34 -1.80 14.74
C ILE A 11 -10.32 -0.75 13.61
N ARG A 12 -9.51 0.30 13.77
CA ARG A 12 -9.28 1.28 12.68
C ARG A 12 -8.65 0.60 11.45
N LEU A 13 -7.70 -0.30 11.69
CA LEU A 13 -7.10 -1.13 10.63
C LEU A 13 -8.14 -2.01 9.93
N PHE A 14 -9.02 -2.66 10.68
CA PHE A 14 -10.11 -3.47 10.11
C PHE A 14 -11.07 -2.64 9.25
N MET A 15 -11.37 -1.40 9.67
CA MET A 15 -12.21 -0.49 8.90
C MET A 15 -11.55 -0.10 7.58
N VAL A 16 -10.26 0.24 7.59
CA VAL A 16 -9.52 0.55 6.36
C VAL A 16 -9.39 -0.67 5.46
N PHE A 17 -9.11 -1.85 6.02
CA PHE A 17 -9.06 -3.10 5.25
C PHE A 17 -10.39 -3.41 4.57
N SER A 18 -11.51 -3.19 5.26
CA SER A 18 -12.85 -3.37 4.68
C SER A 18 -13.07 -2.44 3.47
N ILE A 19 -12.63 -1.19 3.57
CA ILE A 19 -12.69 -0.21 2.46
C ILE A 19 -11.83 -0.69 1.28
N VAL A 20 -10.61 -1.16 1.54
CA VAL A 20 -9.70 -1.68 0.50
C VAL A 20 -10.32 -2.88 -0.21
N ILE A 21 -10.88 -3.84 0.54
CA ILE A 21 -11.54 -5.03 -0.04
C ILE A 21 -12.73 -4.62 -0.92
N VAL A 22 -13.54 -3.66 -0.49
CA VAL A 22 -14.64 -3.13 -1.31
C VAL A 22 -14.09 -2.46 -2.57
N CYS A 23 -13.01 -1.69 -2.49
CA CYS A 23 -12.37 -1.09 -3.67
C CYS A 23 -11.85 -2.14 -4.65
N VAL A 24 -11.14 -3.16 -4.17
CA VAL A 24 -10.63 -4.27 -5.00
C VAL A 24 -11.78 -5.01 -5.68
N ARG A 25 -12.90 -5.24 -4.97
CA ARG A 25 -14.10 -5.85 -5.55
C ARG A 25 -14.74 -5.02 -6.67
N LYS A 26 -14.50 -3.71 -6.72
CA LYS A 26 -15.01 -2.82 -7.78
C LYS A 26 -14.11 -2.72 -9.01
N ASN A 27 -13.22 -3.70 -9.25
CA ASN A 27 -12.24 -3.68 -10.35
C ASN A 27 -11.28 -2.49 -10.33
N LEU A 28 -11.05 -1.87 -9.16
CA LEU A 28 -9.95 -0.93 -9.03
C LEU A 28 -8.64 -1.72 -9.04
N SER A 29 -7.65 -1.20 -9.78
CA SER A 29 -6.27 -1.70 -9.73
C SER A 29 -5.86 -1.93 -8.27
N LEU A 30 -5.30 -3.12 -7.99
CA LEU A 30 -4.79 -3.48 -6.67
C LEU A 30 -3.91 -2.37 -6.09
N GLY A 31 -3.04 -1.77 -6.92
CA GLY A 31 -2.19 -0.65 -6.53
C GLY A 31 -2.98 0.58 -6.06
N ASN A 32 -4.05 0.96 -6.77
CA ASN A 32 -4.87 2.12 -6.40
C ASN A 32 -5.67 1.87 -5.12
N ALA A 33 -6.19 0.65 -4.93
CA ALA A 33 -6.91 0.28 -3.72
C ALA A 33 -5.99 0.30 -2.49
N PHE A 34 -4.77 -0.25 -2.62
CA PHE A 34 -3.76 -0.19 -1.56
C PHE A 34 -3.29 1.23 -1.28
N PHE A 35 -3.11 2.07 -2.30
CA PHE A 35 -2.72 3.47 -2.13
C PHE A 35 -3.80 4.27 -1.38
N LEU A 36 -5.08 4.12 -1.75
CA LEU A 36 -6.20 4.70 -1.02
C LEU A 36 -6.28 4.17 0.43
N GLY A 37 -5.99 2.88 0.64
CA GLY A 37 -5.85 2.30 1.96
C GLY A 37 -4.76 2.96 2.80
N ALA A 38 -3.57 3.18 2.23
CA ALA A 38 -2.47 3.84 2.92
C ALA A 38 -2.79 5.30 3.27
N VAL A 39 -3.38 6.05 2.34
CA VAL A 39 -3.81 7.45 2.54
C VAL A 39 -4.87 7.53 3.64
N SER A 40 -5.92 6.72 3.55
CA SER A 40 -6.98 6.68 4.56
C SER A 40 -6.42 6.29 5.93
N MET A 41 -5.49 5.32 6.00
CA MET A 41 -4.89 4.93 7.27
C MET A 41 -4.17 6.09 7.97
N GLY A 42 -3.36 6.86 7.23
CA GLY A 42 -2.65 7.97 7.84
C GLY A 42 -3.57 9.10 8.27
N VAL A 43 -4.69 9.32 7.57
CA VAL A 43 -5.75 10.24 8.02
C VAL A 43 -6.40 9.71 9.31
N PHE A 44 -6.75 8.42 9.39
CA PHE A 44 -7.37 7.81 10.57
C PHE A 44 -6.43 7.77 11.79
N PHE A 45 -5.13 7.67 11.58
CA PHE A 45 -4.11 7.71 12.65
C PHE A 45 -3.62 9.12 13.00
N GLY A 46 -4.08 10.16 12.30
CA GLY A 46 -3.64 11.54 12.53
C GLY A 46 -2.16 11.78 12.18
N LEU A 47 -1.60 10.97 11.28
CA LEU A 47 -0.23 11.12 10.81
C LEU A 47 -0.13 12.35 9.90
N SER A 48 0.94 13.12 10.07
CA SER A 48 1.25 14.25 9.18
C SER A 48 1.38 13.77 7.72
N PRO A 49 0.73 14.43 6.75
CA PRO A 49 0.85 14.07 5.33
C PRO A 49 2.30 14.07 4.84
N TRP A 50 3.13 14.94 5.42
CA TRP A 50 4.56 15.03 5.12
C TRP A 50 5.33 13.81 5.63
N ALA A 51 4.99 13.33 6.84
CA ALA A 51 5.58 12.12 7.40
C ALA A 51 5.18 10.87 6.60
N MET A 52 3.93 10.79 6.13
CA MET A 52 3.48 9.71 5.25
C MET A 52 4.24 9.69 3.93
N GLY A 53 4.36 10.83 3.25
CA GLY A 53 5.08 10.93 1.98
C GLY A 53 6.56 10.54 2.11
N ARG A 54 7.22 11.00 3.18
CA ARG A 54 8.60 10.64 3.47
C ARG A 54 8.77 9.15 3.76
N SER A 55 7.89 8.56 4.58
CA SER A 55 7.92 7.12 4.87
C SER A 55 7.67 6.29 3.62
N MET A 56 6.75 6.72 2.76
CA MET A 56 6.47 6.04 1.50
C MET A 56 7.70 6.03 0.58
N LEU A 57 8.39 7.17 0.44
CA LEU A 57 9.64 7.25 -0.34
C LEU A 57 10.74 6.38 0.26
N LEU A 58 10.91 6.40 1.60
CA LEU A 58 11.89 5.56 2.28
C LEU A 58 11.59 4.06 2.12
N SER A 59 10.32 3.66 2.11
CA SER A 59 9.90 2.27 1.89
C SER A 59 10.19 1.80 0.45
N VAL A 60 10.11 2.69 -0.53
CA VAL A 60 10.48 2.39 -1.92
C VAL A 60 11.98 2.22 -2.06
N ILE A 61 12.78 3.04 -1.38
CA ILE A 61 14.26 2.97 -1.39
C ILE A 61 14.78 1.81 -0.52
N PHE A 62 13.91 1.15 0.24
CA PHE A 62 14.30 0.04 1.08
C PHE A 62 14.84 -1.12 0.22
N PRO A 63 16.02 -1.69 0.55
CA PRO A 63 16.74 -2.62 -0.33
C PRO A 63 15.92 -3.88 -0.64
N GLN A 64 15.08 -4.33 0.28
CA GLN A 64 14.20 -5.49 0.04
C GLN A 64 13.11 -5.20 -0.99
N THR A 65 12.51 -4.00 -0.95
CA THR A 65 11.46 -3.59 -1.90
C THR A 65 12.04 -3.43 -3.31
N LEU A 66 13.20 -2.79 -3.41
CA LEU A 66 13.93 -2.65 -4.67
C LEU A 66 14.33 -4.01 -5.26
N ALA A 67 14.87 -4.92 -4.44
CA ALA A 67 15.27 -6.24 -4.89
C ALA A 67 14.09 -7.05 -5.45
N LEU A 68 12.94 -7.07 -4.74
CA LEU A 68 11.73 -7.74 -5.21
C LEU A 68 11.21 -7.12 -6.50
N SER A 69 11.16 -5.79 -6.58
CA SER A 69 10.75 -5.08 -7.80
C SER A 69 11.66 -5.41 -8.99
N ALA A 70 12.98 -5.47 -8.77
CA ALA A 70 13.94 -5.81 -9.81
C ALA A 70 13.75 -7.25 -10.30
N ILE A 71 13.57 -8.22 -9.38
CA ILE A 71 13.33 -9.62 -9.74
C ILE A 71 12.05 -9.77 -10.58
N VAL A 72 10.94 -9.16 -10.15
CA VAL A 72 9.67 -9.21 -10.91
C VAL A 72 9.83 -8.56 -12.28
N SER A 73 10.51 -7.42 -12.36
CA SER A 73 10.82 -6.78 -13.66
C SER A 73 11.66 -7.69 -14.55
N LEU A 74 12.65 -8.39 -13.99
CA LEU A 74 13.49 -9.31 -14.75
C LEU A 74 12.67 -10.49 -15.30
N ILE A 75 11.78 -11.05 -14.47
CA ILE A 75 10.88 -12.14 -14.88
C ILE A 75 9.97 -11.68 -16.02
N LEU A 76 9.39 -10.48 -15.93
CA LEU A 76 8.52 -9.95 -16.99
C LEU A 76 9.28 -9.70 -18.30
N VAL A 77 10.49 -9.15 -18.23
CA VAL A 77 11.33 -8.91 -19.42
C VAL A 77 11.70 -10.24 -20.07
N LEU A 78 12.17 -11.21 -19.28
CA LEU A 78 12.52 -12.54 -19.77
C LEU A 78 11.31 -13.27 -20.37
N SER A 79 10.14 -13.20 -19.71
CA SER A 79 8.90 -13.81 -20.20
C SER A 79 8.50 -13.25 -21.57
N ASN A 80 8.54 -11.92 -21.74
CA ASN A 80 8.21 -11.28 -23.02
C ASN A 80 9.23 -11.63 -24.12
N SER A 81 10.51 -11.77 -23.77
CA SER A 81 11.53 -12.20 -24.73
C SER A 81 11.30 -13.62 -25.23
N MET A 82 10.80 -14.53 -24.38
CA MET A 82 10.47 -15.91 -24.77
C MET A 82 9.18 -16.01 -25.59
N GLU A 83 8.15 -15.22 -25.29
CA GLU A 83 6.90 -15.18 -26.09
C GLU A 83 7.10 -14.60 -27.49
N THR A 84 8.16 -13.80 -27.70
CA THR A 84 8.46 -13.18 -29.00
C THR A 84 9.27 -14.11 -29.94
N THR A 85 9.49 -15.37 -29.56
CA THR A 85 10.15 -16.40 -30.39
C THR A 85 9.16 -17.47 -30.82
#